data_AF-A0A923XCA5-F1
#
_entry.id   AF-A0A923XCA5-F1
#
_cell.length_a   1.000
_cell.length_b   1.000
_cell.length_c   1.000
_cell.angle_alpha   90.00
_cell.angle_beta   90.00
_cell.angle_gamma   90.00
#
_symmetry.space_group_name_H-M   'P 1'
#
loop_
_entity.id
_entity.type
_entity.pdbx_description
1 polymer ?
#
loop_
_entity_poly.entity_id
_entity_poly.type
_entity_poly.pdbx_seq_one_letter_code
_entity_poly.pdbx_strand_id
1 'polypeptide(L)'
;MSSPKLQDLLNLHDQAYTPQGIQLSLGDSYLYKKNPVFKNIRDEFYKSGFKYTDKDFCHYAVLPYASLNAILKEKKVPYFDNVTVLKEIEAKHPGRFTCNDIIKVKPNYTLHESSHCVVDHFLKDVQLNDTTLPAEGKVAFKLVMAEAFANTVETLANLFNDSIEQRLFYELGSYAIHTKKVNQMLQQATDVLGPKLTFHLVYVSYLYSNCLFPEPNNKAVNYILDLLIPDEATRKKAMDSQSVRKLFNHAFELSLDFRLQTTGFYCAFSGLNTDINQLLNIDINAIYTKTPHIKNLLKNFEPIFTT
;
A
#
# COMPACT_ATOMS: atom_id res chain seq x y z
N MET A 1 17.80 21.97 -0.83
CA MET A 1 18.78 20.87 -0.99
C MET A 1 18.99 20.69 -2.48
N SER A 2 20.24 20.53 -2.93
CA SER A 2 20.54 20.25 -4.35
C SER A 2 19.98 18.87 -4.74
N SER A 3 19.45 18.75 -5.95
CA SER A 3 19.04 17.45 -6.50
C SER A 3 20.27 16.54 -6.62
N PRO A 4 20.17 15.24 -6.28
CA PRO A 4 21.26 14.28 -6.51
C PRO A 4 21.64 14.21 -8.00
N LYS A 5 22.88 13.80 -8.28
CA LYS A 5 23.32 13.51 -9.64
C LYS A 5 22.77 12.16 -10.11
N LEU A 6 22.52 12.03 -11.41
CA LEU A 6 22.11 10.75 -12.00
C LEU A 6 23.13 9.65 -11.71
N GLN A 7 24.42 9.96 -11.87
CA GLN A 7 25.53 9.07 -11.58
C GLN A 7 25.44 8.47 -10.17
N ASP A 8 25.17 9.31 -9.17
CA ASP A 8 25.08 8.88 -7.77
C ASP A 8 23.90 7.92 -7.57
N LEU A 9 22.74 8.20 -8.15
CA LEU A 9 21.59 7.28 -8.09
C LEU A 9 21.88 5.94 -8.75
N LEU A 10 22.49 5.94 -9.94
CA LEU A 10 22.83 4.70 -10.66
C LEU A 10 23.85 3.87 -9.87
N ASN A 11 24.86 4.53 -9.28
CA ASN A 11 25.83 3.87 -8.40
C ASN A 11 25.15 3.23 -7.19
N LEU A 12 24.23 3.94 -6.51
CA LEU A 12 23.48 3.40 -5.38
C LEU A 12 22.61 2.21 -5.78
N HIS A 13 21.97 2.27 -6.95
CA HIS A 13 21.19 1.16 -7.49
C HIS A 13 22.07 -0.07 -7.76
N ASP A 14 23.20 0.10 -8.45
CA ASP A 14 24.10 -1.00 -8.82
C ASP A 14 24.75 -1.66 -7.57
N GLN A 15 25.21 -0.85 -6.61
CA GLN A 15 25.78 -1.33 -5.35
C GLN A 15 24.74 -2.05 -4.48
N ALA A 16 23.46 -1.73 -4.64
CA ALA A 16 22.40 -2.33 -3.86
C ALA A 16 21.94 -3.71 -4.36
N TYR A 17 22.54 -4.27 -5.41
CA TYR A 17 22.15 -5.57 -5.97
C TYR A 17 21.84 -6.64 -4.91
N THR A 18 20.72 -7.34 -5.12
CA THR A 18 20.30 -8.51 -4.34
C THR A 18 19.52 -9.46 -5.25
N PRO A 19 19.61 -10.79 -5.06
CA PRO A 19 18.87 -11.76 -5.89
C PRO A 19 17.34 -11.59 -5.84
N GLN A 20 16.81 -11.04 -4.75
CA GLN A 20 15.38 -10.77 -4.55
C GLN A 20 14.90 -9.47 -5.22
N GLY A 21 15.83 -8.62 -5.65
CA GLY A 21 15.53 -7.33 -6.27
C GLY A 21 15.30 -7.44 -7.77
N ILE A 22 14.61 -6.46 -8.33
CA ILE A 22 14.34 -6.31 -9.76
C ILE A 22 15.44 -5.43 -10.34
N GLN A 23 16.45 -6.04 -10.96
CA GLN A 23 17.63 -5.32 -11.46
C GLN A 23 17.32 -4.19 -12.44
N LEU A 24 16.27 -4.34 -13.26
CA LEU A 24 15.89 -3.34 -14.27
C LEU A 24 14.82 -2.35 -13.75
N SER A 25 14.56 -2.35 -12.45
CA SER A 25 13.73 -1.36 -11.77
C SER A 25 14.60 -0.49 -10.87
N LEU A 26 14.73 0.78 -11.22
CA LEU A 26 15.61 1.72 -10.53
C LEU A 26 15.26 1.80 -9.04
N GLY A 27 16.27 1.63 -8.19
CA GLY A 27 16.11 1.68 -6.73
C GLY A 27 15.47 0.47 -6.06
N ASP A 28 14.97 -0.54 -6.80
CA ASP A 28 14.22 -1.66 -6.21
C ASP A 28 15.05 -2.45 -5.17
N SER A 29 16.25 -2.89 -5.56
CA SER A 29 17.15 -3.61 -4.64
C SER A 29 17.62 -2.74 -3.47
N TYR A 30 17.69 -1.42 -3.69
CA TYR A 30 18.04 -0.46 -2.65
C TYR A 30 16.93 -0.38 -1.59
N LEU A 31 15.67 -0.24 -2.02
CA LEU A 31 14.52 -0.24 -1.12
C LEU A 31 14.40 -1.58 -0.38
N TYR A 32 14.61 -2.70 -1.05
CA TYR A 32 14.63 -4.01 -0.39
C TYR A 32 15.63 -4.09 0.77
N LYS A 33 16.82 -3.48 0.64
CA LYS A 33 17.84 -3.49 1.69
C LYS A 33 17.58 -2.47 2.81
N LYS A 34 16.90 -1.37 2.52
CA LYS A 34 16.82 -0.20 3.43
C LYS A 34 15.44 0.03 4.04
N ASN A 35 14.39 -0.50 3.42
CA ASN A 35 13.01 -0.32 3.85
C ASN A 35 12.45 -1.68 4.34
N PRO A 36 12.31 -1.89 5.66
CA PRO A 36 11.89 -3.17 6.20
C PRO A 36 10.49 -3.60 5.75
N VAL A 37 9.55 -2.66 5.58
CA VAL A 37 8.21 -2.98 5.09
C VAL A 37 8.28 -3.45 3.64
N PHE A 38 9.03 -2.75 2.78
CA PHE A 38 9.26 -3.17 1.39
C PHE A 38 9.88 -4.57 1.33
N LYS A 39 10.90 -4.82 2.17
CA LYS A 39 11.56 -6.12 2.28
C LYS A 39 10.58 -7.23 2.66
N ASN A 40 9.80 -7.01 3.72
CA ASN A 40 8.89 -8.02 4.26
C ASN A 40 7.79 -8.38 3.26
N ILE A 41 7.24 -7.38 2.54
CA ILE A 41 6.29 -7.61 1.46
C ILE A 41 6.93 -8.38 0.31
N ARG A 42 8.16 -8.03 -0.09
CA ARG A 42 8.90 -8.74 -1.14
C ARG A 42 9.18 -10.20 -0.76
N ASP A 43 9.55 -10.46 0.48
CA ASP A 43 9.81 -11.82 0.97
C ASP A 43 8.52 -12.66 0.99
N GLU A 44 7.41 -12.10 1.50
CA GLU A 44 6.12 -12.80 1.52
C GLU A 44 5.54 -13.00 0.11
N PHE A 45 5.79 -12.06 -0.80
CA PHE A 45 5.44 -12.17 -2.22
C PHE A 45 6.07 -13.40 -2.88
N TYR A 46 7.39 -13.57 -2.72
CA TYR A 46 8.08 -14.75 -3.25
C TYR A 46 7.67 -16.03 -2.54
N LYS A 47 7.51 -16.00 -1.22
CA LYS A 47 7.05 -17.13 -0.43
C LYS A 47 5.65 -17.60 -0.85
N SER A 48 4.79 -16.68 -1.27
CA SER A 48 3.45 -16.97 -1.82
C SER A 48 3.47 -17.52 -3.27
N GLY A 49 4.66 -17.67 -3.86
CA GLY A 49 4.90 -18.23 -5.18
C GLY A 49 4.68 -17.25 -6.33
N PHE A 50 4.67 -15.95 -6.07
CA PHE A 50 4.61 -14.93 -7.10
C PHE A 50 6.00 -14.59 -7.63
N LYS A 51 6.05 -13.99 -8.83
CA LYS A 51 7.29 -13.52 -9.46
C LYS A 51 7.06 -12.23 -10.24
N TYR A 52 8.13 -11.51 -10.51
CA TYR A 52 8.10 -10.36 -11.42
C TYR A 52 8.36 -10.79 -12.86
N THR A 53 7.88 -9.99 -13.82
CA THR A 53 8.15 -10.18 -15.25
C THR A 53 8.27 -8.85 -15.96
N ASP A 54 9.14 -8.78 -16.95
CA ASP A 54 9.28 -7.66 -17.89
C ASP A 54 8.26 -7.71 -19.05
N LYS A 55 7.41 -8.74 -19.08
CA LYS A 55 6.39 -8.92 -20.12
C LYS A 55 5.08 -8.28 -19.68
N ASP A 56 4.55 -7.41 -20.52
CA ASP A 56 3.21 -6.86 -20.32
C ASP A 56 2.11 -7.80 -20.84
N PHE A 57 1.89 -8.91 -20.13
CA PHE A 57 0.93 -9.95 -20.55
C PHE A 57 -0.54 -9.59 -20.28
N CYS A 58 -0.80 -8.55 -19.49
CA CYS A 58 -2.13 -8.16 -19.04
C CYS A 58 -2.50 -6.71 -19.39
N HIS A 59 -1.73 -6.07 -20.28
CA HIS A 59 -1.91 -4.67 -20.68
C HIS A 59 -1.78 -3.68 -19.51
N TYR A 60 -0.99 -4.04 -18.50
CA TYR A 60 -0.66 -3.21 -17.34
C TYR A 60 0.00 -1.90 -17.76
N ALA A 61 0.70 -1.86 -18.90
CA ALA A 61 1.27 -0.62 -19.37
C ALA A 61 0.24 0.45 -19.74
N VAL A 62 -0.97 0.03 -20.11
CA VAL A 62 -2.03 0.89 -20.68
C VAL A 62 -3.19 1.04 -19.69
N LEU A 63 -3.60 -0.05 -19.05
CA LEU A 63 -4.74 -0.06 -18.12
C LEU A 63 -4.43 -0.93 -16.88
N PRO A 64 -3.61 -0.43 -15.93
CA PRO A 64 -3.27 -1.14 -14.70
C PRO A 64 -4.49 -1.67 -13.94
N TYR A 65 -5.56 -0.86 -13.85
CA TYR A 65 -6.78 -1.21 -13.10
C TYR A 65 -7.50 -2.48 -13.58
N ALA A 66 -7.32 -2.87 -14.85
CA ALA A 66 -7.89 -4.11 -15.39
C ALA A 66 -6.97 -5.32 -15.25
N SER A 67 -5.74 -5.12 -14.78
CA SER A 67 -4.68 -6.12 -14.83
C SER A 67 -4.61 -7.03 -13.60
N LEU A 68 -5.16 -6.59 -12.46
CA LEU A 68 -5.01 -7.28 -11.18
C LEU A 68 -5.49 -8.75 -11.23
N ASN A 69 -6.62 -9.04 -11.88
CA ASN A 69 -7.13 -10.41 -12.02
C ASN A 69 -6.14 -11.33 -12.77
N ALA A 70 -5.52 -10.81 -13.82
CA ALA A 70 -4.52 -11.56 -14.58
C ALA A 70 -3.22 -11.73 -13.78
N ILE A 71 -2.80 -10.70 -13.03
CA ILE A 71 -1.65 -10.74 -12.13
C ILE A 71 -1.81 -11.83 -11.07
N LEU A 72 -2.94 -11.84 -10.38
CA LEU A 72 -3.25 -12.82 -9.33
C LEU A 72 -3.35 -14.24 -9.89
N LYS A 73 -4.00 -14.41 -11.04
CA LYS A 73 -4.15 -15.71 -11.71
C LYS A 73 -2.82 -16.29 -12.19
N GLU A 74 -2.02 -15.49 -12.88
CA GLU A 74 -0.73 -15.92 -13.45
C GLU A 74 0.42 -15.92 -12.44
N LYS A 75 0.16 -15.37 -11.25
CA LYS A 75 1.15 -15.10 -10.20
C LYS A 75 2.37 -14.32 -10.70
N LYS A 76 2.13 -13.32 -11.57
CA LYS A 76 3.17 -12.52 -12.23
C LYS A 76 2.84 -11.03 -12.12
N VAL A 77 3.75 -10.23 -11.57
CA VAL A 77 3.64 -8.76 -11.55
C VAL A 77 4.52 -8.16 -12.64
N PRO A 78 3.95 -7.44 -13.62
CA PRO A 78 4.72 -6.72 -14.64
C PRO A 78 5.57 -5.60 -14.03
N TYR A 79 6.77 -5.40 -14.57
CA TYR A 79 7.57 -4.19 -14.37
C TYR A 79 8.18 -3.75 -15.71
N PHE A 80 8.68 -2.52 -15.77
CA PHE A 80 9.27 -1.93 -16.95
C PHE A 80 10.73 -1.58 -16.71
N ASP A 81 11.58 -1.86 -17.69
CA ASP A 81 12.97 -1.42 -17.65
C ASP A 81 13.03 0.10 -17.69
N ASN A 82 13.43 0.69 -16.58
CA ASN A 82 13.69 2.12 -16.45
C ASN A 82 15.15 2.44 -16.08
N VAL A 83 16.03 1.43 -16.13
CA VAL A 83 17.45 1.54 -15.76
C VAL A 83 18.33 1.66 -17.00
N THR A 84 18.07 0.87 -18.04
CA THR A 84 18.95 0.80 -19.23
C THR A 84 19.12 2.16 -19.90
N VAL A 85 18.02 2.87 -20.14
CA VAL A 85 18.05 4.20 -20.77
C VAL A 85 18.80 5.23 -19.92
N LEU A 86 18.69 5.14 -18.59
CA LEU A 86 19.39 6.04 -17.67
C LEU A 86 20.89 5.78 -17.69
N LYS A 87 21.31 4.51 -17.74
CA LYS A 87 22.72 4.13 -17.90
C LYS A 87 23.30 4.61 -19.23
N GLU A 88 22.53 4.54 -20.32
CA GLU A 88 22.96 5.07 -21.62
C GLU A 88 23.14 6.60 -21.60
N ILE A 89 22.23 7.32 -20.96
CA ILE A 89 22.31 8.78 -20.82
C ILE A 89 23.57 9.17 -20.02
N GLU A 90 23.81 8.53 -18.88
CA GLU A 90 24.98 8.78 -18.04
C GLU A 90 26.28 8.42 -18.76
N ALA A 91 26.31 7.31 -19.50
CA ALA A 91 27.49 6.91 -20.27
C ALA A 91 27.85 7.92 -21.39
N LYS A 92 26.85 8.49 -22.06
CA LYS A 92 27.05 9.51 -23.11
C LYS A 92 27.39 10.88 -22.54
N HIS A 93 26.89 11.21 -21.36
CA HIS A 93 27.05 12.52 -20.73
C HIS A 93 27.37 12.43 -19.23
N PRO A 94 28.57 11.92 -18.86
CA PRO A 94 28.90 11.63 -17.46
C PRO A 94 28.80 12.86 -16.54
N GLY A 95 28.12 12.72 -15.41
CA GLY A 95 27.97 13.74 -14.37
C GLY A 95 27.18 14.98 -14.78
N ARG A 96 26.66 15.03 -16.01
CA ARG A 96 25.97 16.20 -16.56
C ARG A 96 24.62 16.43 -15.89
N PHE A 97 23.81 15.38 -15.77
CA PHE A 97 22.41 15.49 -15.36
C PHE A 97 22.20 15.27 -13.86
N THR A 98 21.25 16.00 -13.29
CA THR A 98 20.66 15.74 -11.98
C THR A 98 19.32 15.02 -12.15
N CYS A 99 18.79 14.44 -11.07
CA CYS A 99 17.49 13.77 -11.10
C CYS A 99 16.34 14.70 -11.55
N ASN A 100 16.44 15.99 -11.29
CA ASN A 100 15.46 16.98 -11.73
C ASN A 100 15.54 17.30 -13.23
N ASP A 101 16.69 17.06 -13.87
CA ASP A 101 16.88 17.34 -15.30
C ASP A 101 16.34 16.23 -16.20
N ILE A 102 16.06 15.05 -15.64
CA ILE A 102 15.63 13.87 -16.38
C ILE A 102 14.10 13.81 -16.38
N ILE A 103 13.52 13.67 -17.57
CA ILE A 103 12.08 13.42 -17.72
C ILE A 103 11.74 12.15 -16.95
N LYS A 104 10.69 12.21 -16.12
CA LYS A 104 10.27 11.10 -15.25
C LYS A 104 10.18 9.80 -16.05
N VAL A 105 11.07 8.85 -15.75
CA VAL A 105 10.99 7.49 -16.29
C VAL A 105 9.71 6.81 -15.81
N LYS A 106 9.31 5.74 -16.49
CA LYS A 106 8.13 4.98 -16.11
C LYS A 106 8.31 4.40 -14.69
N PRO A 107 7.41 4.71 -13.74
CA PRO A 107 7.44 4.12 -12.41
C PRO A 107 7.00 2.65 -12.46
N ASN A 108 7.49 1.88 -11.50
CA ASN A 108 7.18 0.47 -11.30
C ASN A 108 6.53 0.31 -9.92
N TYR A 109 5.20 0.38 -9.84
CA TYR A 109 4.40 0.29 -8.61
C TYR A 109 4.36 -1.11 -7.96
N THR A 110 5.51 -1.77 -7.94
CA THR A 110 5.69 -3.15 -7.52
C THR A 110 5.35 -3.34 -6.05
N LEU A 111 5.54 -2.35 -5.17
CA LEU A 111 5.14 -2.47 -3.76
C LEU A 111 3.62 -2.65 -3.64
N HIS A 112 2.85 -1.84 -4.35
CA HIS A 112 1.39 -1.89 -4.36
C HIS A 112 0.89 -3.23 -4.90
N GLU A 113 1.33 -3.61 -6.11
CA GLU A 113 0.91 -4.86 -6.75
C GLU A 113 1.34 -6.11 -5.95
N SER A 114 2.51 -6.06 -5.31
CA SER A 114 2.95 -7.15 -4.43
C SER A 114 2.11 -7.25 -3.17
N SER A 115 1.66 -6.11 -2.64
CA SER A 115 0.76 -6.08 -1.50
C SER A 115 -0.56 -6.76 -1.82
N HIS A 116 -1.13 -6.54 -3.02
CA HIS A 116 -2.29 -7.28 -3.50
C HIS A 116 -2.05 -8.79 -3.61
N CYS A 117 -0.90 -9.20 -4.12
CA CYS A 117 -0.54 -10.61 -4.23
C CYS A 117 -0.43 -11.28 -2.84
N VAL A 118 0.17 -10.58 -1.88
CA VAL A 118 0.32 -11.04 -0.49
C VAL A 118 -1.05 -11.15 0.18
N VAL A 119 -1.88 -10.12 0.12
CA VAL A 119 -3.22 -10.15 0.75
C VAL A 119 -4.16 -11.16 0.09
N ASP A 120 -4.08 -11.39 -1.23
CA ASP A 120 -4.83 -12.45 -1.91
C ASP A 120 -4.50 -13.83 -1.31
N HIS A 121 -3.24 -14.09 -0.97
CA HIS A 121 -2.86 -15.33 -0.29
C HIS A 121 -3.58 -15.47 1.07
N PHE A 122 -3.62 -14.40 1.87
CA PHE A 122 -4.28 -14.42 3.19
C PHE A 122 -5.81 -14.42 3.11
N LEU A 123 -6.41 -13.82 2.07
CA LEU A 123 -7.87 -13.71 1.92
C LEU A 123 -8.53 -14.95 1.32
N LYS A 124 -7.77 -15.89 0.75
CA LYS A 124 -8.30 -17.15 0.20
C LYS A 124 -9.09 -17.95 1.21
N ASP A 125 -8.61 -18.02 2.45
CA ASP A 125 -9.21 -18.81 3.51
C ASP A 125 -10.26 -18.02 4.33
N VAL A 126 -10.40 -16.72 4.08
CA VAL A 126 -11.38 -15.89 4.78
C VAL A 126 -12.78 -16.18 4.26
N GLN A 127 -13.57 -16.88 5.06
CA GLN A 127 -14.98 -17.17 4.79
C GLN A 127 -15.88 -16.14 5.47
N LEU A 128 -16.49 -15.22 4.73
CA LEU A 128 -17.37 -14.18 5.28
C LEU A 128 -18.81 -14.68 5.53
N ASN A 129 -18.97 -15.96 5.87
CA ASN A 129 -20.29 -16.60 5.98
C ASN A 129 -21.10 -16.10 7.18
N ASP A 130 -20.42 -15.66 8.24
CA ASP A 130 -21.05 -15.13 9.46
C ASP A 130 -21.42 -13.64 9.33
N THR A 131 -21.24 -13.06 8.14
CA THR A 131 -21.66 -11.68 7.84
C THR A 131 -23.04 -11.65 7.18
N THR A 132 -23.76 -10.55 7.35
CA THR A 132 -25.05 -10.31 6.67
C THR A 132 -24.88 -9.81 5.23
N LEU A 133 -23.65 -9.83 4.69
CA LEU A 133 -23.38 -9.32 3.35
C LEU A 133 -23.96 -10.27 2.28
N PRO A 134 -24.57 -9.73 1.20
CA PRO A 134 -24.93 -10.54 0.05
C PRO A 134 -23.69 -11.10 -0.65
N ALA A 135 -23.85 -12.09 -1.55
CA ALA A 135 -22.73 -12.75 -2.22
C ALA A 135 -21.79 -11.77 -2.95
N GLU A 136 -22.34 -10.86 -3.76
CA GLU A 136 -21.53 -9.83 -4.43
C GLU A 136 -20.89 -8.87 -3.42
N GLY A 137 -21.58 -8.53 -2.33
CA GLY A 137 -21.05 -7.69 -1.24
C GLY A 137 -19.85 -8.35 -0.53
N LYS A 138 -19.83 -9.67 -0.38
CA LYS A 138 -18.68 -10.40 0.16
C LYS A 138 -17.46 -10.31 -0.78
N VAL A 139 -17.69 -10.38 -2.09
CA VAL A 139 -16.63 -10.19 -3.11
C VAL A 139 -16.11 -8.77 -3.04
N ALA A 140 -16.98 -7.76 -3.12
CA ALA A 140 -16.63 -6.34 -3.00
C ALA A 140 -15.84 -6.05 -1.72
N PHE A 141 -16.27 -6.62 -0.58
CA PHE A 141 -15.57 -6.39 0.68
C PHE A 141 -14.15 -6.96 0.70
N LYS A 142 -13.92 -8.17 0.16
CA LYS A 142 -12.56 -8.73 0.04
C LYS A 142 -11.65 -7.83 -0.81
N LEU A 143 -12.19 -7.21 -1.86
CA LEU A 143 -11.45 -6.29 -2.72
C LEU A 143 -11.07 -5.01 -1.96
N VAL A 144 -12.02 -4.43 -1.23
CA VAL A 144 -11.76 -3.26 -0.38
C VAL A 144 -10.74 -3.59 0.73
N MET A 145 -10.82 -4.79 1.31
CA MET A 145 -9.82 -5.27 2.27
C MET A 145 -8.42 -5.38 1.66
N ALA A 146 -8.31 -5.79 0.40
CA ALA A 146 -7.05 -5.90 -0.32
C ALA A 146 -6.48 -4.52 -0.69
N GLU A 147 -7.30 -3.60 -1.17
CA GLU A 147 -6.90 -2.22 -1.46
C GLU A 147 -6.45 -1.50 -0.20
N ALA A 148 -7.22 -1.61 0.89
CA ALA A 148 -6.87 -1.02 2.18
C ALA A 148 -5.53 -1.56 2.70
N PHE A 149 -5.22 -2.84 2.45
CA PHE A 149 -3.91 -3.40 2.78
C PHE A 149 -2.79 -2.78 1.95
N ALA A 150 -2.96 -2.68 0.62
CA ALA A 150 -1.96 -2.08 -0.26
C ALA A 150 -1.68 -0.62 0.11
N ASN A 151 -2.72 0.19 0.34
CA ASN A 151 -2.53 1.58 0.76
C ASN A 151 -1.84 1.67 2.13
N THR A 152 -2.18 0.79 3.07
CA THR A 152 -1.54 0.74 4.40
C THR A 152 -0.06 0.41 4.31
N VAL A 153 0.30 -0.57 3.48
CA VAL A 153 1.70 -0.94 3.22
C VAL A 153 2.46 0.27 2.71
N GLU A 154 1.91 0.99 1.72
CA GLU A 154 2.58 2.15 1.15
C GLU A 154 2.70 3.31 2.17
N THR A 155 1.68 3.54 2.98
CA THR A 155 1.74 4.56 4.04
C THR A 155 2.81 4.24 5.08
N LEU A 156 2.90 2.98 5.53
CA LEU A 156 3.87 2.57 6.54
C LEU A 156 5.29 2.46 5.99
N ALA A 157 5.45 1.95 4.77
CA ALA A 157 6.75 1.92 4.09
C ALA A 157 7.32 3.33 3.94
N ASN A 158 6.47 4.36 3.84
CA ASN A 158 6.91 5.74 3.72
C ASN A 158 7.72 6.26 4.93
N LEU A 159 7.58 5.64 6.11
CA LEU A 159 8.34 5.98 7.33
C LEU A 159 9.85 5.79 7.17
N PHE A 160 10.29 4.92 6.28
CA PHE A 160 11.68 4.48 6.21
C PHE A 160 12.47 5.19 5.09
N ASN A 161 11.94 6.30 4.58
CA ASN A 161 12.48 7.03 3.43
C ASN A 161 13.00 8.41 3.82
N ASP A 162 14.07 8.45 4.61
CA ASP A 162 14.57 9.69 5.21
C ASP A 162 15.45 10.52 4.26
N SER A 163 16.34 9.87 3.52
CA SER A 163 17.23 10.51 2.54
C SER A 163 16.51 10.90 1.25
N ILE A 164 17.10 11.80 0.46
CA ILE A 164 16.50 12.24 -0.82
C ILE A 164 16.46 11.07 -1.80
N GLU A 165 17.52 10.27 -1.84
CA GLU A 165 17.69 9.12 -2.72
C GLU A 165 16.66 8.03 -2.39
N GLN A 166 16.43 7.74 -1.10
CA GLN A 166 15.36 6.83 -0.67
C GLN A 166 13.99 7.30 -1.14
N ARG A 167 13.68 8.59 -1.00
CA ARG A 167 12.39 9.15 -1.44
C ARG A 167 12.21 9.02 -2.94
N LEU A 168 13.26 9.35 -3.72
CA LEU A 168 13.23 9.23 -5.17
C LEU A 168 13.00 7.78 -5.62
N PHE A 169 13.72 6.82 -5.03
CA PHE A 169 13.48 5.40 -5.33
C PHE A 169 12.09 4.96 -4.90
N TYR A 170 11.62 5.40 -3.74
CA TYR A 170 10.30 5.04 -3.24
C TYR A 170 9.17 5.55 -4.13
N GLU A 171 9.24 6.81 -4.58
CA GLU A 171 8.25 7.41 -5.48
C GLU A 171 8.24 6.77 -6.88
N LEU A 172 9.32 6.09 -7.29
CA LEU A 172 9.34 5.25 -8.49
C LEU A 172 8.76 3.85 -8.26
N GLY A 173 8.69 3.40 -7.01
CA GLY A 173 8.26 2.06 -6.59
C GLY A 173 6.84 1.97 -6.02
N SER A 174 6.20 3.11 -5.75
CA SER A 174 4.98 3.25 -4.94
C SER A 174 4.05 4.33 -5.52
N TYR A 175 2.73 4.15 -5.38
CA TYR A 175 1.74 5.17 -5.72
C TYR A 175 1.70 6.29 -4.66
N ALA A 176 2.17 6.01 -3.43
CA ALA A 176 2.19 6.98 -2.36
C ALA A 176 3.34 7.99 -2.53
N ILE A 177 3.00 9.27 -2.45
CA ILE A 177 3.98 10.36 -2.47
C ILE A 177 4.49 10.59 -1.05
N HIS A 178 5.81 10.71 -0.92
CA HIS A 178 6.42 10.97 0.37
C HIS A 178 6.10 12.39 0.86
N THR A 179 5.48 12.54 2.03
CA THR A 179 5.35 13.84 2.69
C THR A 179 5.87 13.80 4.13
N LYS A 180 6.67 14.82 4.49
CA LYS A 180 7.21 14.95 5.86
C LYS A 180 6.10 15.02 6.91
N LYS A 181 4.96 15.65 6.57
CA LYS A 181 3.80 15.79 7.44
C LYS A 181 3.22 14.41 7.81
N VAL A 182 3.02 13.53 6.83
CA VAL A 182 2.50 12.16 7.06
C VAL A 182 3.47 11.36 7.92
N ASN A 183 4.77 11.44 7.66
CA ASN A 183 5.76 10.73 8.48
C ASN A 183 5.78 11.20 9.94
N GLN A 184 5.68 12.51 10.17
CA GLN A 184 5.57 13.05 11.54
C GLN A 184 4.31 12.57 12.24
N MET A 185 3.17 12.55 11.55
CA MET A 185 1.90 12.06 12.10
C MET A 185 1.98 10.56 12.43
N LEU A 186 2.56 9.75 11.53
CA LEU A 186 2.78 8.33 11.73
C LEU A 186 3.72 8.04 12.91
N GLN A 187 4.85 8.76 13.01
CA GLN A 187 5.78 8.59 14.13
C GLN A 187 5.10 8.94 15.46
N GLN A 188 4.44 10.09 15.55
CA GLN A 188 3.74 10.52 16.76
C GLN A 188 2.60 9.58 17.15
N ALA A 189 1.87 9.02 16.17
CA ALA A 189 0.84 8.03 16.46
C ALA A 189 1.47 6.72 16.95
N THR A 190 2.61 6.31 16.38
CA THR A 190 3.37 5.12 16.80
C THR A 190 3.95 5.26 18.19
N ASP A 191 4.38 6.45 18.60
CA ASP A 191 4.84 6.71 19.97
C ASP A 191 3.70 6.54 21.00
N VAL A 192 2.44 6.77 20.59
CA VAL A 192 1.25 6.62 21.45
C VAL A 192 0.70 5.18 21.44
N LEU A 193 0.62 4.57 20.25
CA LEU A 193 -0.09 3.32 20.01
C LEU A 193 0.84 2.09 19.98
N GLY A 194 2.12 2.30 19.70
CA GLY A 194 3.03 1.26 19.24
C GLY A 194 2.77 0.85 17.78
N PRO A 195 3.74 0.18 17.13
CA PRO A 195 3.70 -0.10 15.69
C PRO A 195 2.50 -0.94 15.27
N LYS A 196 2.14 -1.96 16.07
CA LYS A 196 1.01 -2.85 15.81
C LYS A 196 -0.33 -2.11 15.74
N LEU A 197 -0.63 -1.27 16.73
CA LEU A 197 -1.90 -0.54 16.75
C LEU A 197 -1.91 0.62 15.75
N THR A 198 -0.76 1.22 15.44
CA THR A 198 -0.65 2.16 14.30
C THR A 198 -1.03 1.47 13.00
N PHE A 199 -0.50 0.26 12.73
CA PHE A 199 -0.86 -0.51 11.56
C PHE A 199 -2.38 -0.77 11.50
N HIS A 200 -2.98 -1.23 12.60
CA HIS A 200 -4.43 -1.47 12.66
C HIS A 200 -5.24 -0.19 12.38
N LEU A 201 -4.80 0.94 12.94
CA LEU A 201 -5.45 2.23 12.75
C LEU A 201 -5.43 2.65 11.28
N VAL A 202 -4.27 2.58 10.63
CA VAL A 202 -4.10 2.95 9.21
C VAL A 202 -4.89 2.01 8.31
N TYR A 203 -4.86 0.70 8.58
CA TYR A 203 -5.65 -0.28 7.84
C TYR A 203 -7.15 -0.02 7.94
N VAL A 204 -7.68 0.17 9.15
CA VAL A 204 -9.11 0.44 9.33
C VAL A 204 -9.48 1.79 8.71
N SER A 205 -8.62 2.79 8.80
CA SER A 205 -8.81 4.08 8.15
C SER A 205 -9.00 3.95 6.62
N TYR A 206 -8.12 3.21 5.94
CA TYR A 206 -8.29 2.92 4.51
C TYR A 206 -9.49 2.03 4.23
N LEU A 207 -9.81 1.07 5.09
CA LEU A 207 -10.99 0.21 4.91
C LEU A 207 -12.28 1.04 4.91
N TYR A 208 -12.40 2.01 5.82
CA TYR A 208 -13.51 2.97 5.84
C TYR A 208 -13.53 3.86 4.61
N SER A 209 -12.38 4.45 4.26
CA SER A 209 -12.28 5.31 3.09
C SER A 209 -12.67 4.57 1.81
N ASN A 210 -12.16 3.35 1.61
CA ASN A 210 -12.41 2.55 0.40
C ASN A 210 -13.82 1.94 0.35
N CYS A 211 -14.54 1.85 1.48
CA CYS A 211 -15.99 1.60 1.49
C CYS A 211 -16.83 2.86 1.19
N LEU A 212 -16.20 3.95 0.73
CA LEU A 212 -16.85 5.22 0.37
C LEU A 212 -17.57 5.92 1.52
N PHE A 213 -17.22 5.60 2.77
CA PHE A 213 -17.74 6.36 3.91
C PHE A 213 -17.28 7.82 3.85
N PRO A 214 -18.11 8.77 4.32
CA PRO A 214 -17.65 10.13 4.56
C PRO A 214 -16.59 10.14 5.67
N GLU A 215 -15.76 11.19 5.69
CA GLU A 215 -14.79 11.39 6.76
C GLU A 215 -15.50 11.39 8.13
N PRO A 216 -15.08 10.53 9.08
CA PRO A 216 -15.77 10.40 10.35
C PRO A 216 -15.54 11.62 11.24
N ASN A 217 -16.58 12.04 11.94
CA ASN A 217 -16.45 13.00 13.02
C ASN A 217 -15.75 12.39 14.25
N ASN A 218 -15.38 13.24 15.21
CA ASN A 218 -14.65 12.82 16.41
C ASN A 218 -15.34 11.71 17.22
N LYS A 219 -16.68 11.69 17.25
CA LYS A 219 -17.43 10.66 17.98
C LYS A 219 -17.28 9.28 17.32
N ALA A 220 -17.35 9.24 15.99
CA ALA A 220 -17.15 8.01 15.24
C ALA A 220 -15.69 7.51 15.34
N VAL A 221 -14.70 8.41 15.26
CA VAL A 221 -13.29 8.03 15.48
C VAL A 221 -13.08 7.47 16.89
N ASN A 222 -13.66 8.08 17.93
CA ASN A 222 -13.56 7.54 19.30
C ASN A 222 -14.12 6.13 19.40
N TYR A 223 -15.29 5.89 18.81
CA TYR A 223 -15.89 4.56 18.78
C TYR A 223 -14.98 3.53 18.08
N ILE A 224 -14.35 3.90 16.97
CA ILE A 224 -13.38 3.03 16.28
C ILE A 224 -12.16 2.76 17.16
N LEU A 225 -11.64 3.77 17.88
CA LEU A 225 -10.54 3.58 18.83
C LEU A 225 -10.93 2.67 20.00
N ASP A 226 -12.17 2.75 20.50
CA ASP A 226 -12.73 1.82 21.49
C ASP A 226 -12.70 0.37 21.00
N LEU A 227 -13.00 0.14 19.72
CA LEU A 227 -12.97 -1.19 19.13
C LEU A 227 -11.54 -1.70 18.89
N LEU A 228 -10.63 -0.83 18.45
CA LEU A 228 -9.27 -1.20 18.05
C LEU A 228 -8.32 -1.39 19.25
N ILE A 229 -8.48 -0.59 20.31
CA ILE A 229 -7.51 -0.48 21.39
C ILE A 229 -8.10 -1.10 22.67
N PRO A 230 -7.74 -2.35 23.01
CA PRO A 230 -8.28 -3.02 24.19
C PRO A 230 -7.83 -2.38 25.51
N ASP A 231 -6.56 -1.94 25.57
CA ASP A 231 -5.97 -1.31 26.76
C ASP A 231 -6.55 0.08 27.01
N GLU A 232 -7.13 0.29 28.19
CA GLU A 232 -7.84 1.53 28.54
C GLU A 232 -6.89 2.74 28.62
N ALA A 233 -5.68 2.56 29.14
CA ALA A 233 -4.73 3.65 29.31
C ALA A 233 -4.22 4.16 27.94
N THR A 234 -3.82 3.25 27.05
CA THR A 234 -3.42 3.55 25.67
C THR A 234 -4.57 4.16 24.91
N ARG A 235 -5.78 3.62 25.07
CA ARG A 235 -6.99 4.14 24.40
C ARG A 235 -7.28 5.58 24.78
N LYS A 236 -7.23 5.92 26.07
CA LYS A 236 -7.41 7.29 26.55
C LYS A 236 -6.39 8.24 25.92
N LYS A 237 -5.10 7.87 25.93
CA LYS A 237 -4.03 8.64 25.27
C LYS A 237 -4.28 8.82 23.77
N ALA A 238 -4.76 7.78 23.09
CA ALA A 238 -5.06 7.81 21.67
C ALA A 238 -6.24 8.76 21.34
N MET A 239 -7.31 8.73 22.15
CA MET A 239 -8.43 9.65 22.01
C MET A 239 -8.02 11.11 22.23
N ASP A 240 -7.12 11.38 23.18
CA ASP A 240 -6.63 12.73 23.45
C ASP A 240 -5.58 13.19 22.41
N SER A 241 -5.05 12.28 21.59
CA SER A 241 -4.00 12.58 20.63
C SER A 241 -4.51 13.12 19.29
N GLN A 242 -4.09 14.35 18.95
CA GLN A 242 -4.40 14.94 17.65
C GLN A 242 -3.69 14.20 16.50
N SER A 243 -2.49 13.64 16.72
CA SER A 243 -1.74 12.93 15.67
C SER A 243 -2.44 11.62 15.28
N VAL A 244 -2.99 10.88 16.26
CA VAL A 244 -3.78 9.67 16.02
C VAL A 244 -5.02 10.00 15.18
N ARG A 245 -5.75 11.07 15.52
CA ARG A 245 -6.93 11.50 14.76
C ARG A 245 -6.58 11.93 13.33
N LYS A 246 -5.54 12.76 13.17
CA LYS A 246 -5.08 13.22 11.86
C LYS A 246 -4.61 12.05 11.00
N LEU A 247 -3.94 11.07 11.60
CA LEU A 247 -3.52 9.85 10.91
C LEU A 247 -4.72 9.04 10.44
N PHE A 248 -5.76 8.88 11.27
CA PHE A 248 -6.99 8.22 10.85
C PHE A 248 -7.66 8.96 9.69
N ASN A 249 -7.64 10.28 9.66
CA ASN A 249 -8.29 11.04 8.58
C ASN A 249 -7.46 11.08 7.29
N HIS A 250 -6.17 10.72 7.34
CA HIS A 250 -5.28 10.75 6.17
C HIS A 250 -5.80 9.88 5.01
N ALA A 251 -6.39 8.72 5.27
CA ALA A 251 -6.94 7.88 4.19
C ALA A 251 -8.09 8.54 3.41
N PHE A 252 -8.75 9.55 3.98
CA PHE A 252 -9.82 10.30 3.32
C PHE A 252 -9.30 11.44 2.44
N GLU A 253 -7.99 11.72 2.47
CA GLU A 253 -7.34 12.60 1.50
C GLU A 253 -7.27 11.96 0.09
N LEU A 254 -7.47 10.63 -0.02
CA LEU A 254 -7.72 9.98 -1.31
C LEU A 254 -9.03 10.49 -1.92
N SER A 255 -8.94 11.03 -3.15
CA SER A 255 -10.10 11.62 -3.81
C SER A 255 -11.23 10.60 -3.97
N LEU A 256 -12.47 11.08 -3.85
CA LEU A 256 -13.64 10.23 -4.07
C LEU A 256 -13.64 9.64 -5.48
N ASP A 257 -13.25 10.44 -6.48
CA ASP A 257 -13.13 10.00 -7.87
C ASP A 257 -12.15 8.85 -8.02
N PHE A 258 -10.98 8.92 -7.35
CA PHE A 258 -10.02 7.83 -7.37
C PHE A 258 -10.61 6.57 -6.75
N ARG A 259 -11.25 6.67 -5.58
CA ARG A 259 -11.87 5.52 -4.89
C ARG A 259 -13.01 4.88 -5.69
N LEU A 260 -13.85 5.71 -6.31
CA LEU A 260 -14.92 5.26 -7.21
C LEU A 260 -14.37 4.61 -8.46
N GLN A 261 -13.30 5.15 -9.04
CA GLN A 261 -12.64 4.55 -10.19
C GLN A 261 -12.00 3.22 -9.82
N THR A 262 -11.16 3.15 -8.78
CA THR A 262 -10.47 1.90 -8.45
C THR A 262 -11.44 0.80 -8.01
N THR A 263 -12.34 1.09 -7.07
CA THR A 263 -13.23 0.08 -6.51
C THR A 263 -14.43 -0.17 -7.41
N GLY A 264 -15.05 0.89 -7.94
CA GLY A 264 -16.24 0.79 -8.79
C GLY A 264 -15.94 0.19 -10.16
N PHE A 265 -14.88 0.66 -10.85
CA PHE A 265 -14.47 0.07 -12.13
C PHE A 265 -14.12 -1.41 -11.95
N TYR A 266 -13.33 -1.75 -10.93
CA TYR A 266 -12.93 -3.13 -10.71
C TYR A 266 -14.12 -4.04 -10.40
N CYS A 267 -15.08 -3.60 -9.57
CA CYS A 267 -16.30 -4.36 -9.29
C CYS A 267 -17.09 -4.63 -10.57
N ALA A 268 -17.31 -3.60 -11.40
CA ALA A 268 -17.99 -3.73 -12.68
C ALA A 268 -17.22 -4.63 -13.66
N PHE A 269 -15.90 -4.46 -13.75
CA PHE A 269 -15.02 -5.28 -14.60
C PHE A 269 -15.00 -6.75 -14.17
N SER A 270 -15.17 -7.02 -12.88
CA SER A 270 -15.30 -8.37 -12.31
C SER A 270 -16.70 -8.97 -12.49
N GLY A 271 -17.60 -8.27 -13.18
CA GLY A 271 -18.95 -8.73 -13.49
C GLY A 271 -19.96 -8.58 -12.35
N LEU A 272 -19.67 -7.77 -11.34
CA LEU A 272 -20.65 -7.43 -10.31
C LEU A 272 -21.68 -6.47 -10.89
N ASN A 273 -22.96 -6.83 -10.80
CA ASN A 273 -24.06 -6.08 -11.42
C ASN A 273 -24.73 -5.12 -10.45
N THR A 274 -24.52 -5.29 -9.15
CA THR A 274 -25.07 -4.42 -8.11
C THR A 274 -24.39 -3.06 -8.13
N ASP A 275 -25.14 -1.99 -7.88
CA ASP A 275 -24.61 -0.63 -7.75
C ASP A 275 -23.53 -0.54 -6.66
N ILE A 276 -22.47 0.23 -6.91
CA ILE A 276 -21.33 0.32 -6.01
C ILE A 276 -21.71 0.83 -4.61
N ASN A 277 -22.67 1.75 -4.50
CA ASN A 277 -23.12 2.25 -3.20
C ASN A 277 -23.85 1.17 -2.40
N GLN A 278 -24.53 0.25 -3.08
CA GLN A 278 -25.18 -0.89 -2.42
C GLN A 278 -24.15 -1.95 -2.03
N LEU A 279 -23.16 -2.22 -2.88
CA LEU A 279 -22.07 -3.16 -2.59
C LEU A 279 -21.22 -2.73 -1.38
N LEU A 280 -20.98 -1.42 -1.26
CA LEU A 280 -20.08 -0.85 -0.25
C LEU A 280 -20.79 -0.28 0.98
N ASN A 281 -22.12 -0.41 1.07
CA ASN A 281 -22.89 -0.12 2.28
C ASN A 281 -22.66 -1.23 3.34
N ILE A 282 -21.43 -1.28 3.85
CA ILE A 282 -20.91 -2.35 4.69
C ILE A 282 -20.80 -1.84 6.12
N ASP A 283 -21.51 -2.46 7.07
CA ASP A 283 -21.33 -2.15 8.49
C ASP A 283 -20.01 -2.75 9.00
N ILE A 284 -18.91 -2.04 8.76
CA ILE A 284 -17.55 -2.44 9.15
C ILE A 284 -17.48 -2.69 10.66
N ASN A 285 -18.19 -1.91 11.47
CA ASN A 285 -18.19 -2.06 12.93
C ASN A 285 -18.88 -3.35 13.36
N ALA A 286 -20.02 -3.69 12.76
CA ALA A 286 -20.68 -4.97 12.99
C ALA A 286 -19.78 -6.14 12.57
N ILE A 287 -19.09 -6.04 11.43
CA ILE A 287 -18.17 -7.09 10.99
C ILE A 287 -17.00 -7.23 11.98
N TYR A 288 -16.39 -6.12 12.40
CA TYR A 288 -15.27 -6.11 13.33
C TYR A 288 -15.62 -6.66 14.73
N THR A 289 -16.85 -6.42 15.19
CA THR A 289 -17.33 -6.86 16.52
C THR A 289 -17.86 -8.28 16.52
N LYS A 290 -18.65 -8.66 15.50
CA LYS A 290 -19.36 -9.94 15.45
C LYS A 290 -18.55 -11.06 14.82
N THR A 291 -17.54 -10.74 14.01
CA THR A 291 -16.71 -11.74 13.33
C THR A 291 -15.24 -11.58 13.67
N PRO A 292 -14.47 -12.68 13.75
CA PRO A 292 -13.04 -12.59 14.00
C PRO A 292 -12.24 -12.26 12.73
N HIS A 293 -12.86 -12.13 11.55
CA HIS A 293 -12.16 -12.07 10.26
C HIS A 293 -11.14 -10.93 10.17
N ILE A 294 -11.59 -9.69 10.45
CA ILE A 294 -10.69 -8.52 10.38
C ILE A 294 -9.59 -8.65 11.44
N LYS A 295 -9.93 -9.05 12.67
CA LYS A 295 -8.95 -9.21 13.76
C LYS A 295 -7.90 -10.30 13.47
N ASN A 296 -8.33 -11.42 12.90
CA ASN A 296 -7.43 -12.52 12.53
C ASN A 296 -6.54 -12.11 11.34
N LEU A 297 -7.11 -11.43 10.35
CA LEU A 297 -6.35 -10.94 9.22
C LEU A 297 -5.27 -9.92 9.67
N LEU A 298 -5.65 -8.97 10.51
CA LEU A 298 -4.72 -8.01 11.11
C LEU A 298 -3.58 -8.73 11.84
N LYS A 299 -3.88 -9.74 12.67
CA LYS A 299 -2.87 -10.55 13.36
C LYS A 299 -1.90 -11.25 12.39
N ASN A 300 -2.40 -11.76 11.27
CA ASN A 300 -1.57 -12.40 10.25
C ASN A 300 -0.64 -11.41 9.55
N PHE A 301 -1.04 -10.13 9.49
CA PHE A 301 -0.24 -9.07 8.90
C PHE A 301 0.78 -8.45 9.86
N GLU A 302 0.57 -8.53 11.18
CA GLU A 302 1.48 -7.95 12.19
C GLU A 302 2.97 -8.25 11.93
N PRO A 303 3.39 -9.50 11.61
CA PRO A 303 4.80 -9.81 11.36
C PRO A 303 5.42 -9.05 10.18
N ILE A 304 4.62 -8.53 9.25
CA ILE A 304 5.09 -7.72 8.12
C ILE A 304 5.56 -6.34 8.60
N PHE A 305 5.01 -5.84 9.71
CA PHE A 305 5.20 -4.45 10.17
C PHE A 305 5.89 -4.34 11.52
N THR A 306 6.07 -5.43 12.25
CA THR A 306 6.84 -5.47 13.49
C THR A 306 8.21 -6.07 13.23
N THR A 307 9.24 -5.23 13.12
CA THR A 307 10.66 -5.63 13.08
C THR A 307 11.29 -5.57 14.45
#